data_AF-B9T6D6-F1
#
_entry.id   AF-B9T6D6-F1
#
_cell.length_a   1.000
_cell.length_b   1.000
_cell.length_c   1.000
_cell.angle_alpha   90.00
_cell.angle_beta   90.00
_cell.angle_gamma   90.00
#
_symmetry.space_group_name_H-M   'P 1'
#
loop_
_entity.id
_entity.type
_entity.pdbx_description
1 polymer ?
#
loop_
_entity_poly.entity_id
_entity_poly.type
_entity_poly.pdbx_seq_one_letter_code
_entity_poly.pdbx_strand_id
1 'polypeptide(L)'
;MNIIYRAAFGSKNEGQDEFIRILQEFSKLFGAFNIADFIPWLGWIDPQGLNSRLVKARNSLDRFIDMIIDDHIHKRKQGHVPDDDHTDMVDDLLAFYSEETKVAECEDLQNSIKLTRDNIKAIIMDVMFGGTETVASAIEWALAELMKCPEELKKVQKELAEVVGLERRVEESWYESLMSKCDNRKSTFNK
;
A
#
# COMPACT_ATOMS: atom_id res chain seq x y z
N MET A 1 -5.10 -4.82 -3.07
CA MET A 1 -5.45 -4.22 -1.76
C MET A 1 -5.08 -5.10 -0.56
N ASN A 2 -5.46 -6.39 -0.55
CA ASN A 2 -5.15 -7.28 0.59
C ASN A 2 -3.65 -7.41 0.90
N ILE A 3 -2.79 -7.47 -0.12
CA ILE A 3 -1.32 -7.56 0.08
C ILE A 3 -0.78 -6.32 0.79
N ILE A 4 -1.09 -5.12 0.28
CA ILE A 4 -0.64 -3.86 0.87
C ILE A 4 -1.22 -3.68 2.29
N TYR A 5 -2.50 -4.03 2.50
CA TYR A 5 -3.12 -4.00 3.83
C TYR A 5 -2.37 -4.91 4.82
N ARG A 6 -2.05 -6.14 4.40
CA ARG A 6 -1.31 -7.09 5.25
C ARG A 6 0.13 -6.68 5.52
N ALA A 7 0.79 -6.09 4.53
CA ALA A 7 2.14 -5.54 4.72
C ALA A 7 2.14 -4.31 5.64
N ALA A 8 1.08 -3.50 5.58
CA ALA A 8 0.95 -2.29 6.38
C ALA A 8 0.51 -2.57 7.82
N PHE A 9 -0.42 -3.50 8.05
CA PHE A 9 -1.16 -3.66 9.32
C PHE A 9 -1.18 -5.11 9.84
N GLY A 10 -0.44 -6.01 9.20
CA GLY A 10 -0.36 -7.41 9.59
C GLY A 10 -1.56 -8.26 9.14
N SER A 11 -1.63 -9.49 9.65
CA SER A 11 -2.54 -10.53 9.15
C SER A 11 -3.98 -10.46 9.68
N LYS A 12 -4.31 -9.48 10.52
CA LYS A 12 -5.67 -9.30 11.05
C LYS A 12 -6.56 -8.64 9.98
N ASN A 13 -7.48 -9.42 9.39
CA ASN A 13 -8.46 -8.91 8.43
C ASN A 13 -9.61 -8.11 9.07
N GLU A 14 -9.63 -7.96 10.39
CA GLU A 14 -10.62 -7.13 11.09
C GLU A 14 -10.46 -5.66 10.66
N GLY A 15 -11.52 -5.06 10.12
CA GLY A 15 -11.52 -3.68 9.65
C GLY A 15 -11.08 -3.47 8.20
N GLN A 16 -10.67 -4.51 7.47
CA GLN A 16 -10.24 -4.37 6.06
C GLN A 16 -11.37 -3.82 5.16
N ASP A 17 -12.59 -4.30 5.30
CA ASP A 17 -13.74 -3.82 4.50
C ASP A 17 -14.08 -2.36 4.80
N GLU A 18 -13.97 -1.94 6.07
CA GLU A 18 -14.15 -0.54 6.46
C GLU A 18 -13.08 0.34 5.82
N PHE A 19 -11.82 -0.11 5.89
CA PHE A 19 -10.70 0.58 5.29
C PHE A 19 -10.81 0.71 3.77
N ILE A 20 -11.23 -0.35 3.08
CA ILE A 20 -11.49 -0.32 1.63
C ILE A 20 -12.55 0.73 1.30
N ARG A 21 -13.64 0.81 2.08
CA ARG A 21 -14.69 1.82 1.87
C ARG A 21 -14.17 3.24 2.05
N ILE A 22 -13.32 3.47 3.06
CA ILE A 22 -12.68 4.77 3.31
C ILE A 22 -11.81 5.16 2.10
N LEU A 23 -10.94 4.24 1.64
CA LEU A 23 -10.07 4.52 0.50
C LEU A 23 -10.83 4.74 -0.81
N GLN A 24 -11.91 3.98 -1.07
CA GLN A 24 -12.77 4.22 -2.23
C GLN A 24 -13.44 5.60 -2.20
N GLU A 25 -13.84 6.08 -1.01
CA GLU A 25 -14.40 7.43 -0.88
C GLU A 25 -13.34 8.50 -1.15
N PHE A 26 -12.13 8.32 -0.64
CA PHE A 26 -11.02 9.22 -0.96
C PHE A 26 -10.66 9.22 -2.45
N SER A 27 -10.58 8.06 -3.09
CA SER A 27 -10.32 7.94 -4.54
C SER A 27 -11.34 8.75 -5.35
N LYS A 28 -12.62 8.64 -4.98
CA LYS A 28 -13.70 9.46 -5.59
C LYS A 28 -13.53 10.95 -5.35
N LEU A 29 -13.06 11.34 -4.17
CA LEU A 29 -12.85 12.76 -3.81
C LEU A 29 -11.62 13.34 -4.52
N PHE A 30 -10.52 12.59 -4.62
CA PHE A 30 -9.31 12.99 -5.36
C PHE A 30 -9.57 13.09 -6.87
N GLY A 31 -10.37 12.17 -7.43
CA GLY A 31 -10.76 12.20 -8.84
C GLY A 31 -11.95 13.12 -9.16
N ALA A 32 -12.57 13.75 -8.16
CA ALA A 32 -13.74 14.60 -8.39
C ALA A 32 -13.33 15.93 -9.01
N PHE A 33 -14.08 16.35 -10.02
CA PHE A 33 -13.98 17.70 -10.56
C PHE A 33 -14.50 18.72 -9.53
N ASN A 34 -13.61 19.49 -8.92
CA ASN A 34 -13.96 20.54 -7.97
C ASN A 34 -14.02 21.91 -8.67
N ILE A 35 -15.23 22.48 -8.77
CA ILE A 35 -15.45 23.80 -9.39
C ILE A 35 -14.64 24.90 -8.69
N ALA A 36 -14.39 24.76 -7.39
CA ALA A 36 -13.60 25.71 -6.62
C ALA A 36 -12.13 25.80 -7.06
N ASP A 37 -11.58 24.72 -7.63
CA ASP A 37 -10.20 24.68 -8.13
C ASP A 37 -10.04 25.53 -9.41
N PHE A 38 -11.13 25.76 -10.14
CA PHE A 38 -11.16 26.56 -11.37
C PHE A 38 -11.73 27.96 -11.15
N ILE A 39 -12.56 28.16 -10.13
CA ILE A 39 -13.21 29.43 -9.81
C ILE A 39 -12.99 29.75 -8.32
N PRO A 40 -11.86 30.39 -7.96
CA PRO A 40 -11.45 30.59 -6.57
C PRO A 40 -12.47 31.32 -5.69
N TRP A 41 -13.28 32.22 -6.26
CA TRP A 41 -14.30 32.97 -5.50
C TRP A 41 -15.56 32.15 -5.15
N LEU A 42 -15.75 30.96 -5.74
CA LEU A 42 -16.84 30.04 -5.40
C LEU A 42 -16.42 28.99 -4.34
N GLY A 43 -15.17 29.01 -3.87
CA GLY A 43 -14.63 27.99 -2.96
C GLY A 43 -15.33 27.88 -1.61
N TRP A 44 -16.01 28.93 -1.16
CA TRP A 44 -16.73 28.95 0.12
C TRP A 44 -18.11 28.28 0.09
N ILE A 45 -18.66 28.03 -1.11
CA ILE A 45 -20.04 27.52 -1.25
C ILE A 45 -20.09 25.98 -1.14
N ASP A 46 -18.96 25.28 -1.29
CA ASP A 46 -18.88 23.81 -1.39
C ASP A 46 -20.08 23.21 -2.15
N PRO A 47 -20.38 23.68 -3.38
CA PRO A 47 -21.66 23.38 -4.06
C PRO A 47 -21.84 21.89 -4.35
N GLN A 48 -20.75 21.11 -4.33
CA GLN A 48 -20.72 19.67 -4.57
C GLN A 48 -20.57 18.86 -3.26
N GLY A 49 -20.47 19.53 -2.11
CA GLY A 49 -20.30 18.88 -0.80
C GLY A 49 -18.96 18.15 -0.63
N LEU A 50 -17.98 18.44 -1.49
CA LEU A 50 -16.69 17.75 -1.53
C LEU A 50 -15.87 18.03 -0.27
N ASN A 51 -15.89 19.27 0.24
CA ASN A 51 -15.15 19.61 1.46
C ASN A 51 -15.73 18.88 2.67
N SER A 52 -17.06 18.85 2.82
CA SER A 52 -17.70 18.12 3.91
C SER A 52 -17.42 16.62 3.87
N ARG A 53 -17.47 16.02 2.66
CA ARG A 53 -17.16 14.60 2.46
C ARG A 53 -15.69 14.30 2.73
N LEU A 54 -14.77 15.16 2.30
CA LEU A 54 -13.34 15.02 2.56
C LEU A 54 -13.01 15.08 4.04
N VAL A 55 -13.61 16.01 4.79
CA VAL A 55 -13.44 16.07 6.24
C VAL A 55 -13.95 14.80 6.91
N LYS A 56 -15.12 14.28 6.49
CA LYS A 56 -15.66 13.02 7.02
C LYS A 56 -14.75 11.83 6.70
N ALA A 57 -14.32 11.69 5.44
CA ALA A 57 -13.43 10.62 5.01
C ALA A 57 -12.11 10.67 5.77
N ARG A 58 -11.52 11.87 5.92
CA ARG A 58 -10.31 12.10 6.72
C ARG A 58 -10.48 11.71 8.17
N ASN A 59 -11.57 12.10 8.82
CA ASN A 59 -11.82 11.74 10.22
C ASN A 59 -12.01 10.24 10.41
N SER A 60 -12.68 9.55 9.46
CA SER A 60 -12.82 8.10 9.50
C SER A 60 -11.47 7.39 9.32
N LEU A 61 -10.65 7.86 8.36
CA LEU A 61 -9.31 7.31 8.15
C LEU A 61 -8.39 7.54 9.35
N ASP A 62 -8.39 8.75 9.89
CA ASP A 62 -7.58 9.11 11.05
C ASP A 62 -7.90 8.22 12.24
N ARG A 63 -9.19 8.04 12.55
CA ARG A 63 -9.66 7.13 13.61
C ARG A 63 -9.24 5.68 13.34
N PHE A 64 -9.33 5.24 12.09
CA PHE A 64 -8.98 3.87 11.73
C PHE A 64 -7.49 3.59 11.93
N ILE A 65 -6.62 4.47 11.42
CA ILE A 65 -5.17 4.35 11.59
C ILE A 65 -4.79 4.48 13.07
N ASP A 66 -5.48 5.35 13.82
CA ASP A 66 -5.27 5.52 15.26
C ASP A 66 -5.50 4.23 16.04
N MET A 67 -6.62 3.57 15.77
CA MET A 67 -6.94 2.30 16.39
C MET A 67 -5.86 1.24 16.14
N ILE A 68 -5.29 1.23 14.93
CA ILE A 68 -4.21 0.30 14.56
C ILE A 68 -2.92 0.65 15.31
N ILE A 69 -2.51 1.93 15.31
CA ILE A 69 -1.32 2.39 16.03
C ILE A 69 -1.45 2.03 17.52
N ASP A 70 -2.62 2.28 18.11
CA ASP A 70 -2.88 2.01 19.52
C ASP A 70 -2.82 0.50 19.84
N ASP A 71 -3.34 -0.38 18.96
CA ASP A 71 -3.21 -1.85 19.10
C ASP A 71 -1.73 -2.29 19.10
N HIS A 72 -0.91 -1.75 18.19
CA HIS A 72 0.52 -2.08 18.12
C HIS A 72 1.31 -1.57 19.32
N ILE A 73 1.06 -0.32 19.76
CA ILE A 73 1.67 0.22 20.99
C ILE A 73 1.27 -0.64 22.20
N HIS A 74 0.01 -1.06 22.29
CA HIS A 74 -0.47 -1.89 23.40
C HIS A 74 0.21 -3.27 23.43
N LYS A 75 0.31 -3.95 22.28
CA LYS A 75 1.04 -5.23 22.16
C LYS A 75 2.50 -5.08 22.59
N ARG A 76 3.19 -4.03 22.13
CA ARG A 76 4.59 -3.76 22.50
C ARG A 76 4.75 -3.57 24.01
N LYS A 77 3.82 -2.85 24.66
CA LYS A 77 3.81 -2.67 26.13
C LYS A 77 3.59 -3.96 26.91
N GLN A 78 2.88 -4.93 26.33
CA GLN A 78 2.71 -6.26 26.92
C GLN A 78 3.93 -7.17 26.73
N GLY A 79 5.02 -6.67 26.13
CA GLY A 79 6.22 -7.45 25.83
C GLY A 79 6.05 -8.35 24.61
N HIS A 80 5.00 -8.16 23.81
CA HIS A 80 4.88 -8.82 22.53
C HIS A 80 5.80 -8.13 21.53
N VAL A 81 6.95 -8.76 21.26
CA VAL A 81 7.83 -8.38 20.15
C VAL A 81 7.49 -9.32 19.00
N PRO A 82 7.06 -8.79 17.84
CA PRO A 82 6.85 -9.62 16.66
C PRO A 82 8.16 -10.36 16.30
N ASP A 83 8.06 -11.61 15.87
CA ASP A 83 9.17 -12.25 15.17
C ASP A 83 9.31 -11.61 13.77
N ASP A 84 10.46 -11.79 13.10
CA ASP A 84 10.77 -11.17 11.80
C ASP A 84 9.66 -11.46 10.76
N ASP A 85 9.08 -12.66 10.80
CA ASP A 85 7.97 -13.12 9.95
C ASP A 85 6.60 -12.46 10.25
N HIS A 86 6.49 -11.71 11.34
CA HIS A 86 5.25 -11.08 11.82
C HIS A 86 5.35 -9.58 12.02
N THR A 87 6.50 -8.98 11.74
CA THR A 87 6.69 -7.53 11.73
C THR A 87 5.94 -6.93 10.55
N ASP A 88 5.12 -5.91 10.82
CA ASP A 88 4.50 -5.10 9.77
C ASP A 88 5.04 -3.66 9.75
N MET A 89 4.63 -2.90 8.75
CA MET A 89 5.08 -1.52 8.56
C MET A 89 4.81 -0.62 9.78
N VAL A 90 3.72 -0.85 10.53
CA VAL A 90 3.41 -0.05 11.72
C VAL A 90 4.42 -0.37 12.82
N ASP A 91 4.78 -1.64 13.01
CA ASP A 91 5.82 -2.04 13.95
C ASP A 91 7.17 -1.36 13.65
N ASP A 92 7.58 -1.34 12.37
CA ASP A 92 8.80 -0.66 11.91
C ASP A 92 8.78 0.85 12.19
N LEU A 93 7.66 1.51 11.86
CA LEU A 93 7.51 2.94 12.10
C LEU A 93 7.49 3.27 13.60
N LEU A 94 6.93 2.39 14.43
CA LEU A 94 6.92 2.54 15.89
C LEU A 94 8.30 2.37 16.53
N ALA A 95 9.26 1.74 15.85
CA ALA A 95 10.65 1.70 16.30
C ALA A 95 11.26 3.11 16.41
N PHE A 96 10.80 4.05 15.58
CA PHE A 96 11.24 5.46 15.54
C PHE A 96 10.31 6.43 16.28
N TYR A 97 9.28 5.91 16.96
CA TYR A 97 8.29 6.71 17.66
C TYR A 97 8.82 7.29 18.98
N SER A 98 8.53 8.56 19.22
CA SER A 98 9.26 9.40 20.19
C SER A 98 8.65 9.51 21.60
N GLU A 99 7.47 8.95 21.89
CA GLU A 99 6.87 9.11 23.23
C GLU A 99 7.46 8.21 24.33
N GLU A 100 8.18 7.12 24.00
CA GLU A 100 8.66 6.13 24.99
C GLU A 100 10.09 5.61 24.75
N THR A 101 11.00 6.39 24.19
CA THR A 101 12.42 5.99 24.14
C THR A 101 13.07 6.14 25.52
N LYS A 102 12.80 5.19 26.42
CA LYS A 102 13.57 4.89 27.65
C LYS A 102 14.34 3.57 27.52
N VAL A 103 14.70 3.15 26.31
CA VAL A 103 15.57 1.99 26.12
C VAL A 103 16.90 2.48 25.60
N ALA A 104 17.87 2.43 26.52
CA ALA A 104 19.31 2.47 26.35
C ALA A 104 19.87 3.60 25.47
N GLU A 105 20.61 4.48 26.13
CA GLU A 105 21.66 5.30 25.55
C GLU A 105 22.63 4.40 24.75
N CYS A 106 22.34 4.19 23.47
CA CYS A 106 23.38 3.96 22.48
C CYS A 106 23.79 5.35 21.99
N GLU A 107 25.02 5.75 22.30
CA GLU A 107 25.58 7.10 22.10
C GLU A 107 25.64 7.56 20.62
N ASP A 108 25.14 6.77 19.67
CA ASP A 108 25.04 7.14 18.25
C ASP A 108 23.71 7.83 17.88
N LEU A 109 22.75 7.93 18.81
CA LEU A 109 21.38 8.40 18.57
C LEU A 109 21.21 9.93 18.59
N GLN A 110 22.23 10.72 18.22
CA GLN A 110 22.06 12.17 18.02
C GLN A 110 21.48 12.53 16.64
N ASN A 111 21.46 11.56 15.70
CA ASN A 111 20.94 11.72 14.32
C ASN A 111 19.75 10.80 13.98
N SER A 112 19.07 10.19 14.95
CA SER A 112 17.92 9.33 14.64
C SER A 112 16.71 10.15 14.21
N ILE A 113 16.10 9.73 13.09
CA ILE A 113 14.81 10.26 12.66
C ILE A 113 13.79 9.94 13.75
N LYS A 114 13.20 10.97 14.35
CA LYS A 114 12.13 10.84 15.33
C LYS A 114 10.81 11.04 14.62
N LEU A 115 9.98 10.00 14.59
CA LEU A 115 8.65 10.10 14.02
C LEU A 115 7.66 10.57 15.10
N THR A 116 6.82 11.53 14.72
CA THR A 116 5.60 11.85 15.45
C THR A 116 4.47 10.94 14.98
N ARG A 117 3.38 10.89 15.74
CA ARG A 117 2.20 10.09 15.39
C ARG A 117 1.63 10.53 14.04
N ASP A 118 1.59 11.83 13.80
CA ASP A 118 1.12 12.40 12.53
C ASP A 118 2.04 12.03 11.35
N ASN A 119 3.35 11.89 11.57
CA ASN A 119 4.25 11.38 10.53
C ASN A 119 3.94 9.94 10.18
N ILE A 120 3.74 9.08 11.18
CA ILE A 120 3.39 7.66 10.98
C ILE A 120 2.08 7.56 10.19
N LYS A 121 1.04 8.31 10.58
CA LYS A 121 -0.24 8.36 9.85
C LYS A 121 -0.07 8.79 8.40
N ALA A 122 0.73 9.83 8.16
CA ALA A 122 0.96 10.35 6.82
C ALA A 122 1.68 9.33 5.92
N ILE A 123 2.70 8.63 6.44
CA ILE A 123 3.44 7.60 5.69
C ILE A 123 2.53 6.42 5.36
N ILE A 124 1.74 5.93 6.33
CA ILE A 124 0.74 4.88 6.10
C ILE A 124 -0.22 5.33 4.99
N MET A 125 -0.76 6.54 5.09
CA MET A 125 -1.68 7.07 4.09
C MET A 125 -1.05 7.07 2.69
N ASP A 126 0.17 7.58 2.55
CA ASP A 126 0.88 7.67 1.27
C ASP A 126 1.08 6.29 0.62
N VAL A 127 1.53 5.29 1.39
CA VAL A 127 1.72 3.91 0.91
C VAL A 127 0.40 3.29 0.47
N MET A 128 -0.68 3.47 1.25
CA MET A 128 -1.97 2.85 0.95
C MET A 128 -2.62 3.44 -0.30
N PHE A 129 -2.56 4.77 -0.48
CA PHE A 129 -3.09 5.45 -1.67
C PHE A 129 -2.20 5.24 -2.89
N GLY A 130 -0.91 5.57 -2.78
CA GLY A 130 0.03 5.52 -3.89
C GLY A 130 0.28 4.10 -4.40
N GLY A 131 0.32 3.11 -3.50
CA GLY A 131 0.64 1.73 -3.86
C GLY A 131 -0.53 0.94 -4.46
N THR A 132 -1.77 1.22 -4.06
CA THR A 132 -2.91 0.37 -4.46
C THR A 132 -3.41 0.70 -5.87
N GLU A 133 -3.64 1.97 -6.17
CA GLU A 133 -4.25 2.38 -7.45
C GLU A 133 -3.30 2.21 -8.64
N THR A 134 -2.00 2.49 -8.42
CA THR A 134 -0.97 2.40 -9.45
C THR A 134 -0.74 0.95 -9.91
N VAL A 135 -0.58 0.03 -8.95
CA VAL A 135 -0.36 -1.40 -9.24
C VAL A 135 -1.61 -2.02 -9.88
N ALA A 136 -2.81 -1.68 -9.41
CA ALA A 136 -4.06 -2.15 -10.02
C ALA A 136 -4.15 -1.71 -11.48
N SER A 137 -3.90 -0.43 -11.75
CA SER A 137 -3.90 0.13 -13.12
C SER A 137 -2.86 -0.56 -14.01
N ALA A 138 -1.65 -0.80 -13.51
CA ALA A 138 -0.60 -1.48 -14.26
C ALA A 138 -0.98 -2.92 -14.63
N ILE A 139 -1.60 -3.67 -13.71
CA ILE A 139 -2.09 -5.03 -13.96
C ILE A 139 -3.23 -5.01 -14.99
N GLU A 140 -4.18 -4.09 -14.86
CA GLU A 140 -5.28 -3.92 -15.81
C GLU A 140 -4.75 -3.65 -17.23
N TRP A 141 -3.80 -2.73 -17.38
CA TRP A 141 -3.16 -2.45 -18.65
C TRP A 141 -2.38 -3.65 -19.20
N ALA A 142 -1.61 -4.35 -18.36
CA ALA A 142 -0.87 -5.52 -18.77
C ALA A 142 -1.79 -6.64 -19.29
N LEU A 143 -2.89 -6.92 -18.58
CA LEU A 143 -3.88 -7.91 -19.00
C LEU A 143 -4.61 -7.47 -20.28
N ALA A 144 -4.99 -6.20 -20.37
CA ALA A 144 -5.63 -5.65 -21.57
C ALA A 144 -4.73 -5.78 -22.81
N GLU A 145 -3.42 -5.51 -22.68
CA GLU A 145 -2.47 -5.63 -23.77
C GLU A 145 -2.22 -7.09 -24.17
N LEU A 146 -2.10 -8.00 -23.19
CA LEU A 146 -1.99 -9.44 -23.46
C LEU A 146 -3.23 -9.98 -24.18
N MET A 147 -4.44 -9.55 -23.80
CA MET A 147 -5.68 -9.98 -24.45
C MET A 147 -5.79 -9.47 -25.89
N LYS A 148 -5.21 -8.32 -26.21
CA LYS A 148 -5.13 -7.78 -27.58
C LYS A 148 -4.11 -8.52 -28.45
N CYS A 149 -3.12 -9.19 -27.84
CA CYS A 149 -2.05 -9.91 -28.51
C CYS A 149 -2.07 -11.41 -28.18
N PRO A 150 -2.98 -12.22 -28.77
CA PRO A 150 -3.16 -13.64 -28.44
C PRO A 150 -1.89 -14.49 -28.54
N GLU A 151 -1.00 -14.17 -29.48
CA GLU A 151 0.26 -14.88 -29.65
C GLU A 151 1.23 -14.63 -28.48
N GLU A 152 1.29 -13.40 -27.97
CA GLU A 152 2.10 -13.08 -26.78
C GLU A 152 1.49 -13.70 -25.52
N LEU A 153 0.15 -13.70 -25.39
CA LEU A 153 -0.53 -14.38 -24.29
C LEU A 153 -0.23 -15.88 -24.25
N LYS A 154 -0.30 -16.58 -25.40
CA LYS A 154 0.05 -18.01 -25.49
C LYS A 154 1.50 -18.28 -25.06
N LYS A 155 2.43 -17.41 -25.46
CA LYS A 155 3.85 -17.52 -25.08
C LYS A 155 4.02 -17.37 -23.57
N VAL A 156 3.43 -16.34 -22.96
CA VAL A 156 3.48 -16.12 -21.51
C VAL A 156 2.90 -17.32 -20.74
N GLN A 157 1.77 -17.86 -21.20
CA GLN A 157 1.16 -19.06 -20.60
C GLN A 157 2.06 -20.29 -20.72
N LYS A 158 2.70 -20.49 -21.88
CA LYS A 158 3.65 -21.59 -22.09
C LYS A 158 4.89 -21.44 -21.21
N GLU A 159 5.47 -20.25 -21.11
CA GLU A 159 6.61 -19.98 -20.25
C GLU A 159 6.30 -20.26 -18.78
N LEU A 160 5.12 -19.81 -18.32
CA LEU A 160 4.64 -20.10 -16.98
C LEU A 160 4.49 -21.61 -16.76
N ALA A 161 3.85 -22.33 -17.69
CA ALA A 161 3.70 -23.78 -17.59
C ALA A 161 5.05 -24.53 -17.56
N GLU A 162 6.07 -24.03 -18.26
CA GLU A 162 7.41 -24.64 -18.29
C GLU A 162 8.21 -24.39 -17.00
N VAL A 163 8.08 -23.22 -16.38
CA VAL A 163 8.86 -22.85 -15.18
C VAL A 163 8.15 -23.29 -13.89
N VAL A 164 6.83 -23.13 -13.84
CA VAL A 164 6.00 -23.32 -12.64
C VAL A 164 5.29 -24.68 -12.65
N GLY A 165 4.86 -25.13 -13.82
CA GLY A 165 3.90 -26.23 -13.97
C GLY A 165 2.45 -25.78 -13.81
N LEU A 166 1.51 -26.68 -14.09
CA LEU A 166 0.06 -26.37 -14.10
C LEU A 166 -0.63 -26.61 -12.75
N GLU A 167 0.02 -27.32 -11.83
CA GLU A 167 -0.59 -27.80 -10.58
C GLU A 167 -0.09 -27.07 -9.33
N ARG A 168 0.85 -26.12 -9.49
CA ARG A 168 1.54 -25.45 -8.38
C ARG A 168 1.26 -23.95 -8.39
N ARG A 169 1.27 -23.35 -7.21
CA ARG A 169 1.16 -21.88 -7.07
C ARG A 169 2.51 -21.24 -7.33
N VAL A 170 2.50 -20.07 -7.96
CA VAL A 170 3.70 -19.25 -8.19
C VAL A 170 4.31 -18.85 -6.85
N GLU A 171 5.61 -19.11 -6.69
CA GLU A 171 6.43 -18.67 -5.56
C GLU A 171 7.44 -17.61 -6.02
N GLU A 172 7.85 -16.72 -5.12
CA GLU A 172 8.82 -15.66 -5.42
C GLU A 172 10.19 -16.22 -5.85
N SER A 173 10.54 -17.43 -5.40
CA SER A 173 11.77 -18.13 -5.81
C SER A 173 11.89 -18.36 -7.32
N TRP A 174 10.76 -18.34 -8.05
CA TRP A 174 10.75 -18.51 -9.51
C TRP A 174 10.90 -17.21 -10.29
N TYR A 175 10.92 -16.07 -9.60
CA TYR A 175 11.05 -14.74 -10.21
C TYR A 175 12.25 -14.65 -11.15
N GLU A 176 13.44 -15.05 -10.68
CA GLU A 176 14.68 -15.03 -11.48
C GLU A 176 14.57 -15.90 -12.75
N SER A 177 13.97 -17.08 -12.62
CA SER A 177 13.77 -18.00 -13.75
C SER A 177 12.81 -17.42 -14.80
N LEU A 178 11.73 -16.76 -14.36
CA LEU A 178 10.77 -16.10 -15.25
C LEU A 178 11.37 -14.85 -15.90
N MET A 179 12.11 -14.04 -15.15
CA MET A 179 12.77 -12.84 -15.66
C MET A 179 13.83 -13.18 -16.72
N SER A 180 14.63 -14.23 -16.50
CA SER A 180 15.62 -14.70 -17.48
C SER A 180 14.96 -15.08 -18.83
N LYS A 181 13.79 -15.74 -18.82
CA LYS A 181 13.04 -16.02 -20.04
C LYS A 181 12.51 -14.75 -20.72
N CYS A 182 12.04 -13.79 -19.93
CA CYS A 182 11.57 -12.50 -20.41
C CYS A 182 12.68 -11.70 -21.11
N ASP A 183 13.90 -11.68 -20.56
CA ASP A 183 15.03 -10.97 -21.15
C ASP A 183 15.55 -11.64 -22.43
N ASN A 184 15.56 -12.97 -22.48
CA ASN A 184 15.84 -13.73 -23.70
C ASN A 184 14.83 -13.42 -24.84
N ARG A 185 13.61 -13.01 -24.49
CA ARG A 185 12.58 -12.56 -25.44
C ARG A 185 12.90 -11.18 -26.02
N LYS A 186 13.36 -10.24 -25.19
CA LYS A 186 13.74 -8.89 -25.64
C LYS A 186 14.98 -8.92 -26.55
N SER A 187 15.94 -9.81 -26.26
CA SER A 187 17.16 -9.94 -27.06
C SER A 187 16.95 -10.59 -28.43
N THR A 188 15.92 -11.42 -28.58
CA THR A 188 15.53 -12.04 -29.85
C THR A 188 14.67 -11.12 -30.74
N PHE A 189 14.09 -10.05 -30.19
CA PHE A 189 13.30 -9.07 -30.94
C PHE A 189 14.14 -7.90 -31.50
N ASN A 190 15.35 -7.69 -30.99
CA ASN A 190 16.30 -6.63 -31.40
C ASN A 190 17.39 -7.11 -32.39
N LYS A 191 17.18 -8.24 -33.05
CA LYS A 191 18.00 -8.74 -34.17
C LYS A 191 17.12 -8.94 -35.39
#